data_AF-A0A6I4MJ50-F1
#
_entry.id   AF-A0A6I4MJ50-F1
#
_cell.length_a   1.000
_cell.length_b   1.000
_cell.length_c   1.000
_cell.angle_alpha   90.00
_cell.angle_beta   90.00
_cell.angle_gamma   90.00
#
_symmetry.space_group_name_H-M   'P 1'
#
loop_
_entity.id
_entity.type
_entity.pdbx_description
1 polymer ?
#
loop_
_entity_poly.entity_id
_entity_poly.type
_entity_poly.pdbx_seq_one_letter_code
_entity_poly.pdbx_strand_id
1 'polypeptide(L)'
;MAGPMPDEIREKLKPKAIELRRQGRTYDEIAESLNISKSTCSLWLRELPRPARRRHAPERIEAMRRNYWQPFHLAREQQRKEVKLGAMLGQEAAVALLSERSDAAAERIRGGAHPDEMG
;
A
#
# COMPACT_ATOMS: atom_id res chain seq x y z
N MET A 1 -7.61 12.36 -44.56
CA MET A 1 -8.83 12.10 -43.76
C MET A 1 -9.73 11.20 -44.60
N ALA A 2 -9.77 9.90 -44.30
CA ALA A 2 -10.70 8.99 -44.97
C ALA A 2 -12.13 9.43 -44.64
N GLY A 3 -12.99 9.53 -45.65
CA GLY A 3 -14.39 9.90 -45.48
C GLY A 3 -15.16 8.97 -44.54
N PRO A 4 -16.43 9.29 -44.24
CA PRO A 4 -17.28 8.41 -43.43
C PRO A 4 -17.29 6.99 -44.01
N MET A 5 -17.15 5.99 -43.12
CA MET A 5 -17.14 4.58 -43.50
C MET A 5 -18.42 4.23 -44.28
N PRO A 6 -18.32 3.59 -45.46
CA PRO A 6 -19.48 3.17 -46.24
C PRO A 6 -20.45 2.33 -45.42
N ASP A 7 -21.75 2.58 -45.60
CA ASP A 7 -22.82 1.98 -44.82
C ASP A 7 -22.82 0.44 -44.89
N GLU A 8 -22.54 -0.12 -46.07
CA GLU A 8 -22.44 -1.57 -46.29
C GLU A 8 -21.31 -2.23 -45.47
N ILE A 9 -20.20 -1.51 -45.26
CA ILE A 9 -19.07 -2.01 -44.48
C ILE A 9 -19.45 -1.99 -42.99
N ARG A 10 -20.13 -0.93 -42.54
CA ARG A 10 -20.66 -0.84 -41.19
C ARG A 10 -21.63 -1.98 -40.89
N GLU A 11 -22.54 -2.29 -41.80
CA GLU A 11 -23.51 -3.38 -41.63
C GLU A 11 -22.86 -4.76 -41.50
N LYS A 12 -21.73 -4.99 -42.18
CA LYS A 12 -20.98 -6.25 -42.08
C LYS A 12 -20.11 -6.35 -40.82
N LEU A 13 -19.55 -5.23 -40.34
CA LEU A 13 -18.61 -5.23 -39.22
C LEU A 13 -19.30 -5.07 -37.86
N LYS A 14 -20.41 -4.34 -37.78
CA LYS A 14 -21.14 -4.11 -36.52
C LYS A 14 -21.60 -5.41 -35.84
N PRO A 15 -22.16 -6.41 -36.56
CA PRO A 15 -22.52 -7.69 -35.95
C PRO A 15 -21.30 -8.43 -35.35
N LYS A 16 -20.17 -8.43 -36.08
CA LYS A 16 -18.91 -9.05 -35.60
C LYS A 16 -18.37 -8.35 -34.35
N ALA A 17 -18.45 -7.02 -34.30
CA ALA A 17 -18.03 -6.25 -33.13
C ALA A 17 -18.90 -6.59 -31.90
N ILE A 18 -20.21 -6.76 -32.08
CA ILE A 18 -21.13 -7.16 -31.01
C ILE A 18 -20.80 -8.57 -30.50
N GLU A 19 -20.51 -9.51 -31.40
CA GLU A 19 -20.13 -10.88 -31.03
C GLU A 19 -18.85 -10.90 -30.20
N LEU A 20 -17.78 -10.22 -30.66
CA LEU A 20 -16.53 -10.09 -29.92
C LEU A 20 -16.73 -9.44 -28.55
N ARG A 21 -17.65 -8.47 -28.45
CA ARG A 21 -18.00 -7.83 -27.18
C ARG A 21 -18.69 -8.78 -26.21
N ARG A 22 -19.60 -9.61 -26.70
CA ARG A 22 -20.26 -10.67 -25.91
C ARG A 22 -19.28 -11.73 -25.42
N GLN A 23 -18.23 -12.02 -26.19
CA GLN A 23 -17.11 -12.89 -25.79
C GLN A 23 -16.19 -12.25 -24.72
N GLY A 24 -16.43 -10.99 -24.34
CA GLY A 24 -15.67 -10.32 -23.28
C GLY A 24 -14.52 -9.43 -23.76
N ARG A 25 -14.38 -9.21 -25.08
CA ARG A 25 -13.29 -8.38 -25.61
C ARG A 25 -13.47 -6.89 -25.30
N THR A 26 -12.35 -6.20 -25.12
CA THR A 26 -12.32 -4.75 -24.87
C THR A 26 -12.49 -3.96 -26.18
N TYR A 27 -12.79 -2.66 -26.09
CA TYR A 27 -12.94 -1.83 -27.30
C TYR A 27 -11.67 -1.77 -28.14
N ASP A 28 -10.51 -1.79 -27.47
CA ASP A 28 -9.20 -1.76 -28.12
C ASP A 28 -8.95 -3.06 -28.88
N GLU A 29 -9.18 -4.21 -28.24
CA GLU A 29 -9.03 -5.53 -28.88
C GLU A 29 -9.96 -5.70 -30.09
N ILE A 30 -11.18 -5.15 -30.03
CA ILE A 30 -12.14 -5.21 -31.14
C ILE A 30 -11.72 -4.26 -32.27
N ALA A 31 -11.26 -3.05 -31.93
CA ALA A 31 -10.79 -2.07 -32.89
C ALA A 31 -9.59 -2.60 -33.69
N GLU A 32 -8.63 -3.22 -33.00
CA GLU A 32 -7.48 -3.90 -33.61
C GLU A 32 -7.92 -5.09 -34.47
N SER A 33 -8.82 -5.95 -33.96
CA SER A 33 -9.26 -7.15 -34.67
C SER A 33 -10.04 -6.86 -35.96
N LEU A 34 -10.81 -5.76 -36.00
CA LEU A 34 -11.62 -5.38 -37.16
C LEU A 34 -10.99 -4.27 -38.00
N ASN A 35 -9.80 -3.81 -37.61
CA ASN A 35 -9.09 -2.68 -38.22
C ASN A 35 -9.96 -1.40 -38.34
N ILE A 36 -10.72 -1.11 -37.28
CA ILE A 36 -11.59 0.08 -37.18
C ILE A 36 -11.07 1.02 -36.10
N SER A 37 -11.46 2.29 -36.17
CA SER A 37 -11.12 3.23 -35.10
C SER A 37 -11.83 2.88 -33.79
N LYS A 38 -11.16 3.18 -32.67
CA LYS A 38 -11.73 3.08 -31.32
C LYS A 38 -13.01 3.91 -31.16
N SER A 39 -13.10 5.07 -31.82
CA SER A 39 -14.29 5.92 -31.81
C SER A 39 -15.50 5.23 -32.44
N THR A 40 -15.31 4.49 -33.53
CA THR A 40 -16.35 3.69 -34.19
C THR A 40 -16.81 2.54 -33.30
N CYS A 41 -15.85 1.84 -32.69
CA CYS A 41 -16.09 0.76 -31.75
C CYS A 41 -16.90 1.23 -30.54
N SER A 42 -16.53 2.39 -29.97
CA SER A 42 -17.25 3.03 -28.86
C SER A 42 -18.69 3.40 -29.25
N LEU A 43 -18.89 4.00 -30.42
CA LEU A 43 -20.21 4.38 -30.90
C LEU A 43 -21.15 3.18 -31.03
N TRP A 44 -20.67 2.06 -31.56
CA TRP A 44 -21.51 0.87 -31.79
C TRP A 44 -21.80 0.08 -30.53
N LEU A 45 -20.84 0.02 -29.60
CA LEU A 45 -20.87 -0.92 -28.49
C LEU A 45 -21.19 -0.27 -27.13
N ARG A 46 -21.44 1.05 -27.08
CA ARG A 46 -21.71 1.76 -25.82
C ARG A 46 -22.88 1.22 -25.01
N GLU A 47 -23.89 0.67 -25.69
CA GLU A 47 -25.12 0.15 -25.05
C GLU A 47 -24.97 -1.32 -24.60
N LEU A 48 -23.87 -1.99 -24.95
CA LEU A 48 -23.65 -3.39 -24.56
C LEU A 48 -23.09 -3.49 -23.14
N PRO A 49 -23.43 -4.57 -22.41
CA PRO A 49 -22.91 -4.79 -21.08
C PRO A 49 -21.38 -4.79 -21.10
N ARG A 50 -20.79 -4.13 -20.11
CA ARG A 50 -19.34 -4.07 -19.96
C ARG A 50 -18.85 -5.49 -19.64
N PRO A 51 -17.80 -5.97 -20.32
CA PRO A 51 -17.26 -7.29 -20.05
C PRO A 51 -16.80 -7.37 -18.60
N ALA A 52 -16.92 -8.56 -18.02
CA ALA A 52 -16.46 -8.81 -16.66
C ALA A 52 -15.01 -8.32 -16.53
N ARG A 53 -14.73 -7.57 -15.46
CA ARG A 53 -13.36 -7.14 -15.20
C ARG A 53 -12.49 -8.38 -15.09
N ARG A 54 -11.39 -8.42 -15.86
CA ARG A 54 -10.38 -9.47 -15.71
C ARG A 54 -9.89 -9.42 -14.27
N ARG A 55 -10.14 -10.47 -13.49
CA ARG A 55 -9.49 -10.62 -12.19
C ARG A 55 -8.01 -10.82 -12.48
N HIS A 56 -7.16 -10.01 -11.84
CA HIS A 56 -5.72 -10.27 -11.88
C HIS A 56 -5.45 -11.64 -11.25
N ALA A 57 -4.51 -12.39 -11.82
CA ALA A 57 -4.07 -13.64 -11.24
C ALA A 57 -3.63 -13.41 -9.78
N PRO A 58 -3.94 -14.34 -8.85
CA PRO A 58 -3.60 -14.19 -7.44
C PRO A 58 -2.10 -13.92 -7.22
N GLU A 59 -1.24 -14.56 -8.01
CA GLU A 59 0.21 -14.32 -8.00
C GLU A 59 0.59 -12.87 -8.33
N ARG A 60 -0.10 -12.24 -9.29
CA ARG A 60 0.13 -10.83 -9.64
C ARG A 60 -0.31 -9.88 -8.53
N ILE A 61 -1.38 -10.23 -7.81
CA ILE A 61 -1.86 -9.46 -6.66
C ILE A 61 -0.84 -9.58 -5.51
N GLU A 62 -0.36 -10.79 -5.24
CA GLU A 62 0.65 -11.06 -4.20
C GLU A 62 1.96 -10.34 -4.48
N ALA A 63 2.43 -10.36 -5.74
CA ALA A 63 3.63 -9.64 -6.18
C ALA A 63 3.47 -8.12 -6.00
N MET A 64 2.31 -7.56 -6.36
CA MET A 64 2.00 -6.15 -6.14
C MET A 64 1.98 -5.81 -4.65
N ARG A 65 1.34 -6.64 -3.81
CA ARG A 65 1.32 -6.46 -2.36
C ARG A 65 2.73 -6.46 -1.76
N ARG A 66 3.55 -7.42 -2.15
CA ARG A 66 4.95 -7.52 -1.70
C ARG A 66 5.76 -6.30 -2.12
N ASN A 67 5.72 -5.93 -3.39
CA ASN A 67 6.58 -4.86 -3.90
C ASN A 67 6.21 -3.48 -3.33
N TYR A 68 4.91 -3.19 -3.21
CA TYR A 68 4.47 -1.85 -2.79
C TYR A 68 4.47 -1.65 -1.27
N TRP A 69 4.09 -2.65 -0.48
CA TRP A 69 3.82 -2.45 0.95
C TRP A 69 4.90 -3.00 1.88
N GLN A 70 5.76 -3.91 1.42
CA GLN A 70 6.85 -4.44 2.24
C GLN A 70 7.80 -3.36 2.78
N PRO A 71 8.25 -2.38 1.98
CA PRO A 71 9.16 -1.34 2.49
C PRO A 71 8.52 -0.52 3.62
N PHE A 72 7.23 -0.20 3.48
CA PHE A 72 6.48 0.54 4.50
C PHE A 72 6.31 -0.27 5.79
N HIS A 73 5.98 -1.57 5.68
CA HIS A 73 5.85 -2.44 6.83
C HIS A 73 7.17 -2.57 7.60
N LEU A 74 8.29 -2.73 6.88
CA LEU A 74 9.60 -2.86 7.49
C LEU A 74 10.01 -1.59 8.24
N ALA A 75 9.82 -0.41 7.63
CA ALA A 75 10.11 0.87 8.26
C ALA A 75 9.26 1.09 9.53
N ARG A 76 7.97 0.74 9.46
CA ARG A 76 7.07 0.84 10.62
C ARG A 76 7.47 -0.13 11.73
N GLU A 77 7.91 -1.33 11.38
CA GLU A 77 8.36 -2.32 12.36
C GLU A 77 9.65 -1.90 13.06
N GLN A 78 10.61 -1.33 12.31
CA GLN A 78 11.83 -0.71 12.85
C GLN A 78 11.47 0.38 13.87
N GLN A 79 10.60 1.32 13.50
CA GLN A 79 10.16 2.39 14.39
C GLN A 79 9.49 1.86 15.66
N ARG A 80 8.69 0.78 15.57
CA ARG A 80 8.10 0.14 16.76
C ARG A 80 9.15 -0.47 17.67
N LYS A 81 10.20 -1.08 17.11
CA LYS A 81 11.32 -1.65 17.87
C LYS A 81 12.12 -0.56 18.57
N GLU A 82 12.41 0.54 17.88
CA GLU A 82 13.12 1.69 18.42
C GLU A 82 12.37 2.33 19.60
N VAL A 83 11.07 2.57 19.44
CA VAL A 83 10.23 3.13 20.53
C VAL A 83 10.22 2.20 21.74
N LYS A 84 10.09 0.88 21.51
CA LYS A 84 10.11 -0.10 22.60
C LYS A 84 11.46 -0.13 23.30
N LEU A 85 12.56 -0.12 22.55
CA LEU A 85 13.91 -0.13 23.10
C LEU A 85 14.20 1.15 23.89
N GLY A 86 13.83 2.32 23.36
CA GLY A 86 13.99 3.60 24.05
C GLY A 86 13.20 3.66 25.36
N ALA A 87 12.00 3.10 25.40
CA ALA A 87 11.22 3.00 26.64
C ALA A 87 11.91 2.09 27.68
N MET A 88 12.48 0.96 27.27
CA MET A 88 13.19 0.05 28.18
C MET A 88 14.48 0.69 28.73
N LEU A 89 15.28 1.32 27.86
CA LEU A 89 16.49 2.03 28.27
C LEU A 89 16.20 3.21 29.21
N GLY A 90 15.12 3.95 28.96
CA GLY A 90 14.68 5.04 29.83
C GLY A 90 14.22 4.55 31.22
N GLN A 91 13.55 3.40 31.29
CA GLN A 91 13.17 2.77 32.56
C GLN A 91 14.41 2.34 33.35
N GLU A 92 15.39 1.72 32.70
CA GLU A 92 16.63 1.27 33.33
C GLU A 92 17.46 2.45 33.87
N ALA A 93 17.60 3.52 33.09
CA ALA A 93 18.28 4.75 33.51
C ALA A 93 17.59 5.44 34.71
N ALA A 94 16.26 5.44 34.75
CA ALA A 94 15.50 6.00 35.86
C ALA A 94 15.71 5.19 37.16
N VAL A 95 15.78 3.86 37.07
CA VAL A 95 16.07 2.98 38.21
C VAL A 95 17.50 3.21 38.73
N ALA A 96 18.48 3.33 37.83
CA ALA A 96 19.86 3.61 38.20
C ALA A 96 20.00 4.96 38.95
N LEU A 97 19.40 6.03 38.43
CA LEU A 97 19.40 7.35 39.09
C LEU A 97 18.73 7.35 40.46
N LEU A 98 17.65 6.57 40.63
CA LEU A 98 16.98 6.40 41.93
C LEU A 98 17.87 5.63 42.91
N SER A 99 18.58 4.60 42.43
CA SER A 99 19.56 3.85 43.25
C SER A 99 20.70 4.76 43.70
N GLU A 100 21.36 5.46 42.78
CA GLU A 100 22.47 6.39 43.08
C GLU A 100 22.06 7.49 44.08
N ARG A 101 20.85 8.04 43.92
CA ARG A 101 20.31 9.03 44.87
C ARG A 101 20.06 8.44 46.25
N SER A 102 19.61 7.18 46.32
CA SER A 102 19.38 6.49 47.59
C SER A 102 20.70 6.18 48.31
N ASP A 103 21.73 5.76 47.56
CA ASP A 103 23.07 5.49 48.08
C ASP A 103 23.73 6.76 48.62
N ALA A 104 23.65 7.87 47.86
CA ALA A 104 24.15 9.18 48.29
C ALA A 104 23.38 9.76 49.50
N ALA A 105 22.11 9.41 49.68
CA ALA A 105 21.33 9.79 50.85
C ALA A 105 21.73 8.94 52.08
N ALA A 106 21.94 7.63 51.91
CA ALA A 106 22.39 6.73 52.96
C ALA A 106 23.81 7.07 53.45
N GLU A 107 24.70 7.49 52.55
CA GLU A 107 26.05 7.94 52.91
C GLU A 107 26.04 9.25 53.70
N ARG A 108 25.14 10.19 53.37
CA ARG A 108 24.92 11.42 54.16
C ARG A 108 24.42 11.13 55.57
N ILE A 109 23.54 10.14 55.74
CA ILE A 109 23.06 9.73 57.07
C ILE A 109 24.19 9.07 57.87
N ARG A 110 25.02 8.23 57.24
CA ARG A 110 26.20 7.62 57.89
C ARG A 110 27.29 8.64 58.25
N GLY A 111 27.51 9.65 57.42
CA GLY A 111 28.49 10.72 57.66
C GLY A 111 27.99 11.85 58.57
N GLY A 112 26.69 11.92 58.87
CA GLY A 112 26.04 12.99 59.63
C GLY A 112 25.76 12.70 61.11
N ALA A 113 26.21 11.56 61.65
CA ALA A 113 26.00 11.22 63.06
C ALA A 113 27.03 11.93 63.98
N HIS A 114 26.63 13.14 64.39
CA HIS A 114 26.93 13.93 65.61
C HIS A 114 28.40 14.32 65.97
N PRO A 115 28.77 15.61 65.83
CA PRO A 115 29.75 16.27 66.69
C PRO A 115 29.08 16.77 67.99
N ASP A 116 29.79 16.71 69.11
CA ASP A 116 29.43 17.20 70.46
C ASP A 116 28.63 16.24 71.36
N GLU A 117 29.36 15.59 72.27
CA GLU A 117 29.06 15.52 73.71
C GLU A 117 30.30 14.93 74.43
N MET A 118 31.03 15.78 75.17
CA MET A 118 31.65 15.50 76.48
C MET A 118 32.51 16.71 76.85
N GLY A 119 31.96 17.54 77.76
CA GLY A 119 32.71 18.56 78.50
C GLY A 119 33.49 17.99 79.68
#